data_AF-A0A937YXH5-F1
#
_entry.id   AF-A0A937YXH5-F1
#
_cell.length_a   1.000
_cell.length_b   1.000
_cell.length_c   1.000
_cell.angle_alpha   90.00
_cell.angle_beta   90.00
_cell.angle_gamma   90.00
#
_symmetry.space_group_name_H-M   'P 1'
#
loop_
_entity.id
_entity.type
_entity.pdbx_description
1 polymer ?
#
loop_
_entity_poly.entity_id
_entity_poly.type
_entity_poly.pdbx_seq_one_letter_code
_entity_poly.pdbx_strand_id
1 'polypeptide(L)'
;GTPTVGKQVAVIGGGDTAIDSARSALRLGAEEVHIVYRRTRDEMPAHGEEIRAAAHEGVQLHYLMAPREVVVQDGKAVALVCDQMTLGEWDSSGRRRPVKSEDAAPVSLEVDTVIAAIGQRLDRTAVCVGVEGGKVCTDPLTMATALPNVFAAGDATPGPMTAVDAIADGHKAAAAIHSFLSGEPLPAPRIPRKTKVAAEVLAALEAAADEEIPATPAALIADAERTCSFCEVELGYTADMAHREASRCLHCDYVMVEEEA
;
A
#
# COMPACT_ATOMS: atom_id res chain seq x y z
N GLY A 1 -9.93 -21.46 8.51
CA GLY A 1 -8.89 -22.50 8.52
C GLY A 1 -7.64 -21.96 7.86
N THR A 2 -6.46 -22.44 8.24
CA THR A 2 -5.20 -22.03 7.61
C THR A 2 -5.11 -22.63 6.20
N PRO A 3 -4.87 -21.82 5.15
CA PRO A 3 -4.75 -22.33 3.79
C PRO A 3 -3.46 -23.15 3.64
N THR A 4 -3.49 -24.17 2.79
CA THR A 4 -2.30 -24.93 2.40
C THR A 4 -1.61 -24.22 1.25
N VAL A 5 -0.30 -23.99 1.37
CA VAL A 5 0.57 -23.46 0.32
C VAL A 5 1.54 -24.55 -0.10
N GLY A 6 1.89 -24.61 -1.39
CA GLY A 6 2.91 -25.55 -1.87
C GLY A 6 4.33 -25.12 -1.52
N LYS A 7 5.32 -25.83 -2.03
CA LYS A 7 6.73 -25.62 -1.69
C LYS A 7 7.37 -24.49 -2.47
N GLN A 8 6.98 -24.33 -3.73
CA GLN A 8 7.54 -23.36 -4.66
C GLN A 8 6.44 -22.44 -5.17
N VAL A 9 6.47 -21.18 -4.77
CA VAL A 9 5.37 -20.24 -4.94
C VAL A 9 5.77 -19.08 -5.84
N ALA A 10 4.97 -18.80 -6.87
CA ALA A 10 5.06 -17.55 -7.62
C ALA A 10 3.90 -16.61 -7.27
N VAL A 11 4.22 -15.38 -6.87
CA VAL A 11 3.27 -14.30 -6.64
C VAL A 11 3.40 -13.29 -7.77
N ILE A 12 2.33 -13.10 -8.54
CA ILE A 12 2.29 -12.17 -9.66
C ILE A 12 1.78 -10.82 -9.16
N GLY A 13 2.63 -9.80 -9.16
CA GLY A 13 2.26 -8.47 -8.69
C GLY A 13 3.45 -7.66 -8.17
N GLY A 14 3.18 -6.45 -7.69
CA GLY A 14 4.22 -5.63 -7.06
C GLY A 14 3.72 -4.57 -6.07
N GLY A 15 2.43 -4.59 -5.72
CA GLY A 15 1.90 -3.79 -4.62
C GLY A 15 2.01 -4.53 -3.29
N ASP A 16 1.51 -3.92 -2.21
CA ASP A 16 1.61 -4.47 -0.85
C ASP A 16 0.97 -5.87 -0.76
N THR A 17 -0.17 -6.10 -1.44
CA THR A 17 -0.79 -7.44 -1.51
C THR A 17 0.16 -8.53 -2.04
N ALA A 18 1.06 -8.20 -2.97
CA ALA A 18 2.04 -9.14 -3.49
C ALA A 18 3.13 -9.43 -2.46
N ILE A 19 3.57 -8.41 -1.73
CA ILE A 19 4.52 -8.56 -0.62
C ILE A 19 3.91 -9.41 0.49
N ASP A 20 2.69 -9.07 0.93
CA ASP A 20 1.96 -9.78 1.98
C ASP A 20 1.74 -11.25 1.62
N SER A 21 1.36 -11.52 0.37
CA SER A 21 1.15 -12.90 -0.11
C SER A 21 2.46 -13.69 -0.11
N ALA A 22 3.57 -13.08 -0.54
CA ALA A 22 4.87 -13.74 -0.58
C ALA A 22 5.41 -14.02 0.83
N ARG A 23 5.36 -13.03 1.71
CA ARG A 23 5.78 -13.14 3.11
C ARG A 23 4.90 -14.14 3.88
N SER A 24 3.60 -14.16 3.61
CA SER A 24 2.68 -15.15 4.18
C SER A 24 2.97 -16.57 3.67
N ALA A 25 3.32 -16.73 2.39
CA ALA A 25 3.68 -18.03 1.84
C ALA A 25 4.89 -18.64 2.57
N LEU A 26 5.93 -17.84 2.85
CA LEU A 26 7.08 -18.27 3.66
C LEU A 26 6.63 -18.75 5.05
N ARG A 27 5.79 -17.95 5.73
CA ARG A 27 5.24 -18.25 7.07
C ARG A 27 4.38 -19.52 7.11
N LEU A 28 3.79 -19.88 5.97
CA LEU A 28 3.01 -21.12 5.79
C LEU A 28 3.87 -22.33 5.39
N GLY A 29 5.19 -22.16 5.31
CA GLY A 29 6.15 -23.24 5.07
C GLY A 29 6.57 -23.42 3.61
N ALA A 30 6.34 -22.44 2.74
CA ALA A 30 6.94 -22.45 1.41
C ALA A 30 8.48 -22.43 1.52
N GLU A 31 9.14 -23.29 0.75
CA GLU A 31 10.60 -23.42 0.73
C GLU A 31 11.21 -22.35 -0.19
N GLU A 32 10.51 -21.98 -1.25
CA GLU A 32 10.94 -20.98 -2.23
C GLU A 32 9.76 -20.11 -2.65
N VAL A 33 9.97 -18.78 -2.63
CA VAL A 33 8.93 -17.80 -2.99
C VAL A 33 9.50 -16.77 -3.95
N HIS A 34 8.79 -16.57 -5.05
CA HIS A 34 9.13 -15.65 -6.12
C HIS A 34 8.05 -14.57 -6.26
N ILE A 35 8.45 -13.32 -6.36
CA ILE A 35 7.58 -12.24 -6.82
C ILE A 35 7.93 -11.94 -8.27
N VAL A 36 6.94 -11.99 -9.15
CA VAL A 36 7.06 -11.67 -10.57
C VAL A 36 6.43 -10.31 -10.84
N TYR A 37 7.25 -9.32 -11.19
CA TYR A 37 6.82 -7.96 -11.46
C TYR A 37 7.26 -7.46 -12.84
N ARG A 38 6.31 -6.92 -13.60
CA ARG A 38 6.50 -6.55 -15.01
C ARG A 38 7.29 -5.27 -15.25
N ARG A 39 7.61 -4.49 -14.20
CA ARG A 39 8.42 -3.25 -14.30
C ARG A 39 9.66 -3.38 -13.42
N THR A 40 10.44 -2.29 -13.29
CA THR A 40 11.60 -2.26 -12.41
C THR A 40 11.19 -2.00 -10.97
N ARG A 41 12.16 -2.09 -10.05
CA ARG A 41 11.97 -1.75 -8.64
C ARG A 41 11.42 -0.34 -8.44
N ASP A 42 11.86 0.62 -9.24
CA ASP A 42 11.49 2.03 -9.05
C ASP A 42 10.02 2.32 -9.38
N GLU A 43 9.40 1.50 -10.24
CA GLU A 43 7.96 1.58 -10.50
C GLU A 43 7.11 0.64 -9.64
N MET A 44 7.72 -0.08 -8.69
CA MET A 44 7.01 -1.01 -7.81
C MET A 44 6.12 -0.23 -6.83
N PRO A 45 4.80 -0.48 -6.78
CA PRO A 45 3.90 0.29 -5.91
C PRO A 45 4.11 0.06 -4.42
N ALA A 46 4.61 -1.12 -4.03
CA ALA A 46 4.83 -1.45 -2.62
C ALA A 46 5.84 -0.52 -1.96
N HIS A 47 5.68 -0.29 -0.65
CA HIS A 47 6.63 0.51 0.11
C HIS A 47 8.04 -0.07 0.06
N GLY A 48 9.05 0.80 -0.11
CA GLY A 48 10.45 0.37 -0.26
C GLY A 48 11.01 -0.39 0.96
N GLU A 49 10.43 -0.19 2.13
CA GLU A 49 10.73 -0.94 3.37
C GLU A 49 10.19 -2.38 3.29
N GLU A 50 8.95 -2.54 2.85
CA GLU A 50 8.30 -3.83 2.64
C GLU A 50 9.02 -4.68 1.58
N ILE A 51 9.45 -4.07 0.49
CA ILE A 51 10.25 -4.74 -0.56
C ILE A 51 11.58 -5.25 0.04
N ARG A 52 12.26 -4.43 0.84
CA ARG A 52 13.53 -4.81 1.50
C ARG A 52 13.31 -5.92 2.53
N ALA A 53 12.24 -5.83 3.31
CA ALA A 53 11.89 -6.84 4.30
C ALA A 53 11.57 -8.18 3.65
N ALA A 54 10.83 -8.21 2.54
CA ALA A 54 10.57 -9.42 1.77
C ALA A 54 11.85 -10.04 1.21
N ALA A 55 12.73 -9.23 0.60
CA ALA A 55 14.01 -9.69 0.09
C ALA A 55 14.91 -10.26 1.21
N HIS A 56 14.93 -9.62 2.38
CA HIS A 56 15.65 -10.08 3.56
C HIS A 56 15.14 -11.42 4.09
N GLU A 57 13.83 -11.64 4.02
CA GLU A 57 13.19 -12.92 4.37
C GLU A 57 13.41 -14.02 3.32
N GLY A 58 14.10 -13.73 2.22
CA GLY A 58 14.45 -14.71 1.18
C GLY A 58 13.52 -14.74 -0.03
N VAL A 59 12.58 -13.80 -0.15
CA VAL A 59 11.72 -13.69 -1.34
C VAL A 59 12.56 -13.26 -2.55
N GLN A 60 12.48 -14.02 -3.63
CA GLN A 60 13.17 -13.73 -4.88
C GLN A 60 12.36 -12.75 -5.73
N LEU A 61 12.95 -11.58 -6.03
CA LEU A 61 12.29 -10.51 -6.78
C LEU A 61 12.70 -10.56 -8.26
N HIS A 62 11.74 -10.93 -9.10
CA HIS A 62 11.89 -11.00 -10.56
C HIS A 62 11.27 -9.77 -11.21
N TYR A 63 12.09 -8.75 -11.44
CA TYR A 63 11.70 -7.55 -12.17
C TYR A 63 11.66 -7.80 -13.68
N LEU A 64 10.96 -6.92 -14.40
CA LEU A 64 10.86 -6.97 -15.85
C LEU A 64 10.42 -8.36 -16.37
N MET A 65 9.53 -9.03 -15.65
CA MET A 65 8.90 -10.28 -16.06
C MET A 65 7.38 -10.18 -15.93
N ALA A 66 6.65 -10.67 -16.93
CA ALA A 66 5.22 -10.81 -16.82
C ALA A 66 4.77 -12.25 -17.13
N PRO A 67 3.74 -12.76 -16.44
CA PRO A 67 3.24 -14.10 -16.67
C PRO A 67 2.72 -14.22 -18.10
N ARG A 68 3.14 -15.30 -18.77
CA ARG A 68 2.66 -15.73 -20.08
C ARG A 68 1.68 -16.89 -19.95
N GLU A 69 2.07 -17.91 -19.19
CA GLU A 69 1.31 -19.16 -19.08
C GLU A 69 1.60 -19.86 -17.75
N VAL A 70 0.58 -20.47 -17.15
CA VAL A 70 0.73 -21.43 -16.05
C VAL A 70 0.70 -22.82 -16.66
N VAL A 71 1.81 -23.54 -16.57
CA VAL A 71 1.90 -24.92 -17.05
C VAL A 71 1.26 -25.84 -16.01
N VAL A 72 0.30 -26.64 -16.44
CA VAL A 72 -0.48 -27.53 -15.58
C VAL A 72 -0.29 -28.99 -16.01
N GLN A 73 0.02 -29.85 -15.06
CA GLN A 73 0.07 -31.31 -15.23
C GLN A 73 -0.81 -31.97 -14.16
N ASP A 74 -1.66 -32.91 -14.55
CA ASP A 74 -2.59 -33.62 -13.66
C ASP A 74 -3.43 -32.69 -12.74
N GLY A 75 -3.83 -31.53 -13.28
CA GLY A 75 -4.61 -30.54 -12.56
C GLY A 75 -3.83 -29.70 -11.54
N LYS A 76 -2.51 -29.80 -11.50
CA LYS A 76 -1.62 -29.02 -10.63
C LYS A 76 -0.67 -28.13 -11.44
N ALA A 77 -0.41 -26.93 -10.96
CA ALA A 77 0.64 -26.09 -11.53
C ALA A 77 1.99 -26.78 -11.34
N VAL A 78 2.84 -26.71 -12.37
CA VAL A 78 4.23 -27.21 -12.31
C VAL A 78 5.24 -26.15 -12.74
N ALA A 79 4.81 -25.12 -13.47
CA ALA A 79 5.65 -23.98 -13.81
C ALA A 79 4.83 -22.73 -14.13
N LEU A 80 5.48 -21.57 -13.98
CA LEU A 80 5.03 -20.29 -14.49
C LEU A 80 6.01 -19.83 -15.57
N VAL A 81 5.54 -19.77 -16.82
CA VAL A 81 6.30 -19.22 -17.94
C VAL A 81 6.07 -17.71 -17.96
N CYS A 82 7.15 -16.93 -18.03
CA CYS A 82 7.16 -15.49 -18.02
C CYS A 82 7.82 -14.94 -19.30
N ASP A 83 7.20 -13.96 -19.93
CA ASP A 83 7.86 -13.13 -20.95
C ASP A 83 8.75 -12.08 -20.26
N GLN A 84 9.93 -11.84 -20.83
CA GLN A 84 10.80 -10.76 -20.38
C GLN A 84 10.32 -9.41 -20.93
N MET A 85 10.48 -8.36 -20.13
CA MET A 85 9.97 -7.03 -20.37
C MET A 85 11.11 -5.99 -20.44
N THR A 86 10.82 -4.87 -21.09
CA THR A 86 11.60 -3.63 -21.04
C THR A 86 10.67 -2.47 -20.73
N LEU A 87 11.23 -1.34 -20.26
CA LEU A 87 10.46 -0.13 -20.05
C LEU A 87 10.36 0.67 -21.36
N GLY A 88 9.13 0.93 -21.80
CA GLY A 88 8.80 1.83 -22.90
C GLY A 88 8.51 3.25 -22.42
N GLU A 89 7.56 3.90 -23.08
CA GLU A 89 7.13 5.27 -22.80
C GLU A 89 6.38 5.43 -21.47
N TRP A 90 6.32 6.66 -20.95
CA TRP A 90 5.53 7.00 -19.77
C TRP A 90 4.02 6.81 -20.03
N ASP A 91 3.30 6.28 -19.05
CA ASP A 91 1.85 6.21 -19.01
C ASP A 91 1.23 7.41 -18.28
N SER A 92 -0.10 7.51 -18.34
CA SER A 92 -0.87 8.60 -17.71
C SER A 92 -0.82 8.57 -16.17
N SER A 93 -0.31 7.49 -15.57
CA SER A 93 -0.05 7.43 -14.12
C SER A 93 1.33 7.94 -13.74
N GLY A 94 2.13 8.41 -14.71
CA GLY A 94 3.50 8.83 -14.48
C GLY A 94 4.46 7.68 -14.27
N ARG A 95 4.17 6.48 -14.80
CA ARG A 95 5.07 5.30 -14.74
C ARG A 95 5.42 4.84 -16.15
N ARG A 96 6.60 4.25 -16.35
CA ARG A 96 6.95 3.67 -17.66
C ARG A 96 6.13 2.42 -17.95
N ARG A 97 5.65 2.29 -19.19
CA ARG A 97 4.89 1.11 -19.64
C ARG A 97 5.83 -0.08 -19.81
N PRO A 98 5.47 -1.27 -19.32
CA PRO A 98 6.19 -2.48 -19.65
C PRO A 98 5.85 -2.91 -21.08
N VAL A 99 6.87 -3.23 -21.88
CA VAL A 99 6.75 -3.72 -23.25
C VAL A 99 7.52 -5.04 -23.33
N LYS A 100 6.95 -6.03 -24.03
CA LYS A 100 7.61 -7.31 -24.24
C LYS A 100 8.93 -7.11 -24.98
N SER A 101 9.98 -7.75 -24.48
CA SER A 101 11.27 -7.80 -25.17
C SER A 101 11.20 -8.86 -26.27
N GLU A 102 11.04 -8.43 -27.52
CA GLU A 102 10.86 -9.33 -28.68
C GLU A 102 12.04 -10.29 -28.89
N ASP A 103 13.26 -9.85 -28.57
CA ASP A 103 14.48 -10.65 -28.75
C ASP A 103 14.78 -11.60 -27.57
N ALA A 104 13.98 -11.55 -26.49
CA ALA A 104 14.22 -12.29 -25.27
C ALA A 104 13.35 -13.55 -25.20
N ALA A 105 13.98 -14.71 -24.98
CA ALA A 105 13.27 -15.96 -24.77
C ALA A 105 12.46 -15.91 -23.45
N PRO A 106 11.26 -16.54 -23.40
CA PRO A 106 10.53 -16.70 -22.16
C PRO A 106 11.34 -17.49 -21.11
N VAL A 107 11.16 -17.14 -19.85
CA VAL A 107 11.78 -17.82 -18.70
C VAL A 107 10.73 -18.69 -18.03
N SER A 108 11.08 -19.92 -17.66
CA SER A 108 10.21 -20.81 -16.89
C SER A 108 10.66 -20.85 -15.44
N LEU A 109 9.75 -20.56 -14.52
CA LEU A 109 9.95 -20.77 -13.08
C LEU A 109 9.22 -22.06 -12.70
N GLU A 110 9.92 -23.04 -12.16
CA GLU A 110 9.29 -24.24 -11.60
C GLU A 110 8.56 -23.84 -10.32
N VAL A 111 7.24 -24.01 -10.29
CA VAL A 111 6.39 -23.62 -9.15
C VAL A 111 5.16 -24.50 -9.09
N ASP A 112 4.73 -24.82 -7.88
CA ASP A 112 3.53 -25.63 -7.63
C ASP A 112 2.32 -24.79 -7.20
N THR A 113 2.55 -23.52 -6.86
CA THR A 113 1.54 -22.57 -6.40
C THR A 113 1.72 -21.24 -7.13
N VAL A 114 0.65 -20.72 -7.72
CA VAL A 114 0.64 -19.39 -8.37
C VAL A 114 -0.44 -18.53 -7.72
N ILE A 115 -0.04 -17.37 -7.19
CA ILE A 115 -0.91 -16.40 -6.53
C ILE A 115 -1.00 -15.14 -7.40
N ALA A 116 -2.20 -14.77 -7.84
CA ALA A 116 -2.42 -13.54 -8.58
C ALA A 116 -2.71 -12.37 -7.61
N ALA A 117 -1.72 -11.49 -7.42
CA ALA A 117 -1.81 -10.28 -6.59
C ALA A 117 -1.78 -9.01 -7.47
N ILE A 118 -2.67 -8.98 -8.48
CA ILE A 118 -2.71 -7.95 -9.54
C ILE A 118 -3.70 -6.81 -9.27
N GLY A 119 -4.20 -6.71 -8.04
CA GLY A 119 -5.19 -5.74 -7.60
C GLY A 119 -6.60 -6.29 -7.55
N GLN A 120 -7.55 -5.39 -7.33
CA GLN A 120 -8.97 -5.69 -7.13
C GLN A 120 -9.85 -4.88 -8.09
N ARG A 121 -11.10 -5.32 -8.27
CA ARG A 121 -12.12 -4.59 -9.02
C ARG A 121 -13.46 -4.69 -8.30
N LEU A 122 -14.28 -3.65 -8.43
CA LEU A 122 -15.65 -3.68 -7.93
C LEU A 122 -16.45 -4.76 -8.68
N ASP A 123 -17.02 -5.69 -7.93
CA ASP A 123 -18.04 -6.59 -8.47
C ASP A 123 -19.35 -5.83 -8.63
N ARG A 124 -19.76 -5.61 -9.89
CA ARG A 124 -20.95 -4.83 -10.22
C ARG A 124 -22.25 -5.61 -10.04
N THR A 125 -22.20 -6.93 -9.87
CA THR A 125 -23.42 -7.75 -9.75
C THR A 125 -24.20 -7.46 -8.47
N ALA A 126 -23.52 -6.96 -7.44
CA ALA A 126 -24.10 -6.63 -6.14
C ALA A 126 -24.39 -5.13 -5.94
N VAL A 127 -24.14 -4.28 -6.94
CA VAL A 127 -24.20 -2.81 -6.81
C VAL A 127 -25.41 -2.26 -7.57
N CYS A 128 -26.27 -1.52 -6.87
CA CYS A 128 -27.50 -0.93 -7.42
C CYS A 128 -27.42 0.60 -7.66
N VAL A 129 -26.23 1.19 -7.51
CA VAL A 129 -25.97 2.63 -7.71
C VAL A 129 -25.15 2.88 -8.98
N GLY A 130 -25.05 4.15 -9.40
CA GLY A 130 -24.25 4.55 -10.56
C GLY A 130 -22.78 4.14 -10.40
N VAL A 131 -22.20 3.57 -11.46
CA VAL A 131 -20.81 3.14 -11.51
C VAL A 131 -20.14 3.66 -12.78
N GLU A 132 -19.07 4.41 -12.63
CA GLU A 132 -18.25 4.94 -13.73
C GLU A 132 -16.80 4.48 -13.56
N GLY A 133 -16.15 4.03 -14.64
CA GLY A 133 -14.76 3.56 -14.56
C GLY A 133 -14.50 2.40 -13.59
N GLY A 134 -15.55 1.66 -13.18
CA GLY A 134 -15.44 0.59 -12.18
C GLY A 134 -15.50 1.05 -10.73
N LYS A 135 -15.99 2.28 -10.50
CA LYS A 135 -16.08 2.95 -9.21
C LYS A 135 -17.49 3.42 -8.96
N VAL A 136 -17.97 3.33 -7.73
CA VAL A 136 -19.27 3.91 -7.34
C VAL A 136 -19.18 5.42 -7.43
N CYS A 137 -20.14 6.02 -8.13
CA CYS A 137 -20.25 7.47 -8.26
C CYS A 137 -20.81 8.07 -6.96
N THR A 138 -20.03 8.96 -6.35
CA THR A 138 -20.44 9.71 -5.17
C THR A 138 -20.09 11.18 -5.30
N ASP A 139 -20.83 12.02 -4.58
CA ASP A 139 -20.43 13.39 -4.31
C ASP A 139 -19.20 13.40 -3.37
N PRO A 140 -18.10 14.08 -3.73
CA PRO A 140 -16.82 13.99 -3.00
C PRO A 140 -16.83 14.67 -1.63
N LEU A 141 -17.82 15.51 -1.33
CA LEU A 141 -17.95 16.17 -0.03
C LEU A 141 -18.83 15.34 0.91
N THR A 142 -19.91 14.77 0.38
CA THR A 142 -20.99 14.14 1.16
C THR A 142 -20.98 12.63 1.09
N MET A 143 -20.23 12.03 0.17
CA MET A 143 -20.25 10.59 -0.12
C MET A 143 -21.61 10.07 -0.61
N ALA A 144 -22.55 10.96 -0.93
CA ALA A 144 -23.89 10.58 -1.39
C ALA A 144 -23.84 10.05 -2.82
N THR A 145 -24.61 9.00 -3.09
CA THR A 145 -24.81 8.50 -4.47
C THR A 145 -25.98 9.21 -5.15
N ALA A 146 -26.24 8.88 -6.41
CA ALA A 146 -27.44 9.38 -7.11
C ALA A 146 -28.76 8.82 -6.55
N LEU A 147 -28.73 7.73 -5.78
CA LEU A 147 -29.91 7.22 -5.09
C LEU A 147 -30.10 8.00 -3.78
N PRO A 148 -31.29 8.58 -3.53
CA PRO A 148 -31.60 9.23 -2.26
C PRO A 148 -31.33 8.27 -1.11
N ASN A 149 -30.83 8.75 0.02
CA ASN A 149 -30.52 7.98 1.24
C ASN A 149 -29.42 6.91 1.14
N VAL A 150 -28.74 6.78 -0.01
CA VAL A 150 -27.65 5.82 -0.23
C VAL A 150 -26.31 6.55 -0.35
N PHE A 151 -25.34 6.13 0.46
CA PHE A 151 -23.98 6.68 0.52
C PHE A 151 -22.97 5.57 0.28
N ALA A 152 -21.78 5.91 -0.24
CA ALA A 152 -20.69 4.96 -0.43
C ALA A 152 -19.34 5.59 -0.07
N ALA A 153 -18.45 4.81 0.53
CA ALA A 153 -17.13 5.24 0.99
C ALA A 153 -16.14 4.06 0.89
N GLY A 154 -14.84 4.35 1.02
CA GLY A 154 -13.81 3.32 0.95
C GLY A 154 -13.49 2.89 -0.49
N ASP A 155 -12.79 1.79 -0.66
CA ASP A 155 -12.20 1.40 -1.96
C ASP A 155 -13.18 1.32 -3.14
N ALA A 156 -14.47 1.12 -2.87
CA ALA A 156 -15.51 1.09 -3.89
C ALA A 156 -15.71 2.44 -4.59
N THR A 157 -15.30 3.55 -3.99
CA THR A 157 -15.42 4.90 -4.56
C THR A 157 -14.15 5.30 -5.34
N PRO A 158 -13.03 5.81 -4.78
CA PRO A 158 -11.90 6.23 -5.61
C PRO A 158 -11.04 5.08 -6.14
N GLY A 159 -11.28 3.83 -5.73
CA GLY A 159 -10.41 2.67 -6.01
C GLY A 159 -9.58 2.29 -4.79
N PRO A 160 -8.57 1.39 -4.93
CA PRO A 160 -7.77 0.92 -3.80
C PRO A 160 -7.11 2.07 -3.03
N MET A 161 -7.27 2.07 -1.71
CA MET A 161 -6.75 3.10 -0.81
C MET A 161 -5.95 2.51 0.36
N THR A 162 -5.32 3.39 1.14
CA THR A 162 -4.84 3.01 2.47
C THR A 162 -6.01 2.85 3.44
N ALA A 163 -5.80 2.12 4.52
CA ALA A 163 -6.80 1.99 5.58
C ALA A 163 -7.20 3.35 6.18
N VAL A 164 -6.25 4.29 6.29
CA VAL A 164 -6.50 5.63 6.85
C VAL A 164 -7.40 6.45 5.94
N ASP A 165 -7.19 6.40 4.63
CA ASP A 165 -8.05 7.08 3.66
C ASP A 165 -9.49 6.52 3.69
N ALA A 166 -9.63 5.19 3.77
CA ALA A 166 -10.95 4.55 3.88
C ALA A 166 -11.68 4.95 5.17
N ILE A 167 -10.96 5.05 6.30
CA ILE A 167 -11.50 5.55 7.58
C ILE A 167 -11.92 7.02 7.44
N ALA A 168 -11.10 7.85 6.78
CA ALA A 168 -11.40 9.26 6.56
C ALA A 168 -12.69 9.42 5.72
N ASP A 169 -12.86 8.62 4.67
CA ASP A 169 -14.11 8.61 3.89
C ASP A 169 -15.30 8.11 4.72
N GLY A 170 -15.11 7.12 5.58
CA GLY A 170 -16.12 6.67 6.54
C GLY A 170 -16.60 7.80 7.46
N HIS A 171 -15.68 8.63 7.97
CA HIS A 171 -16.04 9.81 8.78
C HIS A 171 -16.84 10.85 7.98
N LYS A 172 -16.48 11.11 6.71
CA LYS A 172 -17.24 12.02 5.84
C LYS A 172 -18.65 11.49 5.60
N ALA A 173 -18.78 10.21 5.27
CA ALA A 173 -20.07 9.56 5.04
C ALA A 173 -20.94 9.61 6.32
N ALA A 174 -20.37 9.32 7.49
CA ALA A 174 -21.09 9.40 8.75
C ALA A 174 -21.63 10.81 9.05
N ALA A 175 -20.82 11.84 8.82
CA ALA A 175 -21.24 13.24 8.99
C ALA A 175 -22.36 13.63 8.01
N ALA A 176 -22.28 13.16 6.76
CA ALA A 176 -23.28 13.43 5.74
C ALA A 176 -24.59 12.67 5.97
N ILE A 177 -24.52 11.41 6.40
CA ILE A 177 -25.70 10.63 6.81
C ILE A 177 -26.38 11.33 8.00
N HIS A 178 -25.62 11.80 8.98
CA HIS A 178 -26.17 12.53 10.11
C HIS A 178 -26.90 13.80 9.65
N SER A 179 -26.24 14.65 8.85
CA SER A 179 -26.82 15.86 8.27
C SER A 179 -28.09 15.57 7.47
N PHE A 180 -28.09 14.51 6.64
CA PHE A 180 -29.25 14.09 5.86
C PHE A 180 -30.44 13.67 6.75
N LEU A 181 -30.19 12.97 7.85
CA LEU A 181 -31.23 12.48 8.75
C LEU A 181 -31.76 13.56 9.71
N SER A 182 -30.89 14.45 10.20
CA SER A 182 -31.26 15.50 11.16
C SER A 182 -31.77 16.79 10.49
N GLY A 183 -31.41 17.02 9.22
CA GLY A 183 -31.64 18.29 8.53
C GLY A 183 -30.67 19.39 8.95
N GLU A 184 -29.69 19.10 9.80
CA GLU A 184 -28.62 20.02 10.19
C GLU A 184 -27.59 20.16 9.05
N PRO A 185 -26.91 21.32 8.93
CA PRO A 185 -25.85 21.48 7.94
C PRO A 185 -24.67 20.54 8.21
N LEU A 186 -23.92 20.20 7.16
CA LEU A 186 -22.67 19.47 7.28
C LEU A 186 -21.71 20.21 8.22
N PRO A 187 -20.97 19.49 9.09
CA PRO A 187 -19.97 20.11 9.95
C PRO A 187 -18.89 20.75 9.09
N ALA A 188 -18.42 21.93 9.53
CA ALA A 188 -17.30 22.59 8.89
C ALA A 188 -16.05 21.69 8.92
N PRO A 189 -15.19 21.74 7.89
CA PRO A 189 -13.94 20.99 7.87
C PRO A 189 -13.12 21.28 9.13
N ARG A 190 -12.50 20.23 9.72
CA ARG A 190 -11.57 20.42 10.82
C ARG A 190 -10.31 21.11 10.29
N ILE A 191 -10.14 22.37 10.65
CA ILE A 191 -8.90 23.10 10.41
C ILE A 191 -7.91 22.68 11.51
N PRO A 192 -6.73 22.13 11.18
CA PRO A 192 -5.70 21.84 12.17
C PRO A 192 -5.38 23.10 12.96
N ARG A 193 -5.38 23.00 14.30
CA ARG A 193 -4.96 24.12 15.13
C ARG A 193 -3.47 24.36 14.90
N LYS A 194 -3.10 25.59 14.58
CA LYS A 194 -1.70 26.01 14.53
C LYS A 194 -1.26 26.46 15.91
N THR A 195 -0.09 26.02 16.33
CA THR A 195 0.52 26.40 17.59
C THR A 195 1.25 27.72 17.38
N LYS A 196 0.80 28.78 18.06
CA LYS A 196 1.47 30.08 17.96
C LYS A 196 2.73 30.08 18.84
N VAL A 197 3.88 30.45 18.27
CA VAL A 197 5.17 30.55 18.97
C VAL A 197 5.83 31.91 18.72
N ALA A 198 6.70 32.32 19.65
CA ALA A 198 7.51 33.52 19.47
C ALA A 198 8.48 33.35 18.28
N ALA A 199 8.81 34.45 17.61
CA ALA A 199 9.66 34.44 16.42
C ALA A 199 11.05 33.82 16.70
N GLU A 200 11.60 34.06 17.89
CA GLU A 200 12.90 33.53 18.30
C GLU A 200 12.87 32.01 18.45
N VAL A 201 11.74 31.45 18.91
CA VAL A 201 11.56 30.00 19.03
C VAL A 201 11.49 29.36 17.66
N LEU A 202 10.74 29.95 16.72
CA LEU A 202 10.65 29.41 15.37
C LEU A 202 12.01 29.46 14.65
N ALA A 203 12.72 30.59 14.75
CA ALA A 203 14.04 30.74 14.16
C ALA A 203 15.08 29.74 14.73
N ALA A 204 15.01 29.45 16.04
CA ALA A 204 15.88 28.46 16.66
C ALA A 204 15.58 27.02 16.18
N LEU A 205 14.31 26.68 15.97
CA LEU A 205 13.89 25.37 15.45
C LEU A 205 14.29 25.20 13.98
N GLU A 206 14.12 26.23 13.16
CA GLU A 206 14.55 26.22 11.75
C GLU A 206 16.07 26.06 11.65
N ALA A 207 16.85 26.76 12.47
CA ALA A 207 18.31 26.60 12.50
C ALA A 207 18.76 25.21 12.96
N ALA A 208 18.00 24.55 13.83
CA ALA A 208 18.27 23.18 14.28
C ALA A 208 17.82 22.11 13.26
N ALA A 209 16.92 22.45 12.32
CA ALA A 209 16.39 21.53 11.32
C ALA A 209 17.39 21.19 10.20
N ASP A 210 18.50 21.94 10.08
CA ASP A 210 19.55 21.70 9.10
C ASP A 210 20.43 20.47 9.40
N GLU A 211 20.38 19.94 10.63
CA GLU A 211 21.06 18.68 10.97
C GLU A 211 20.16 17.49 10.65
N GLU A 212 20.53 16.71 9.62
CA GLU A 212 19.82 15.47 9.28
C GLU A 212 20.03 14.42 10.38
N ILE A 213 19.05 14.29 11.28
CA ILE A 213 19.05 13.26 12.30
C ILE A 213 18.51 11.97 11.69
N PRO A 214 19.31 10.88 11.58
CA PRO A 214 18.85 9.62 11.02
C PRO A 214 17.75 9.01 11.87
N ALA A 215 16.80 8.33 11.21
CA ALA A 215 15.73 7.62 11.88
C ALA A 215 16.28 6.49 12.76
N THR A 216 15.69 6.35 13.95
CA THR A 216 16.03 5.23 14.83
C THR A 216 15.25 4.01 14.37
N PRO A 217 15.88 2.90 13.91
CA PRO A 217 15.12 1.74 13.47
C PRO A 217 14.42 1.06 14.66
N ALA A 218 13.23 0.53 14.42
CA ALA A 218 12.51 -0.27 15.41
C ALA A 218 13.24 -1.59 15.66
N ALA A 219 13.14 -2.11 16.89
CA ALA A 219 13.61 -3.46 17.15
C ALA A 219 12.74 -4.46 16.39
N LEU A 220 13.35 -5.47 15.80
CA LEU A 220 12.66 -6.53 15.07
C LEU A 220 12.81 -7.86 15.82
N ILE A 221 11.85 -8.76 15.65
CA ILE A 221 12.02 -10.16 16.07
C ILE A 221 13.17 -10.84 15.28
N ALA A 222 13.66 -11.97 15.79
CA ALA A 222 14.72 -12.72 15.13
C ALA A 222 14.31 -13.19 13.73
N ASP A 223 15.26 -13.19 12.79
CA ASP A 223 14.98 -13.54 11.39
C ASP A 223 14.36 -14.94 11.20
N ALA A 224 14.80 -15.91 12.00
CA ALA A 224 14.23 -17.26 11.98
C ALA A 224 12.75 -17.28 12.39
N GLU A 225 12.31 -16.37 13.25
CA GLU A 225 10.91 -16.27 13.70
C GLU A 225 10.04 -15.54 12.66
N ARG A 226 10.62 -14.64 11.86
CA ARG A 226 9.90 -13.89 10.82
C ARG A 226 9.32 -14.79 9.74
N THR A 227 10.03 -15.87 9.38
CA THR A 227 9.63 -16.76 8.28
C THR A 227 8.80 -17.95 8.72
N CYS A 228 8.58 -18.17 10.01
CA CYS A 228 7.81 -19.32 10.53
C CYS A 228 6.69 -18.95 11.50
N SER A 229 6.42 -17.66 11.69
CA SER A 229 5.34 -17.19 12.57
C SER A 229 4.60 -15.98 11.99
N PHE A 230 3.39 -15.75 12.51
CA PHE A 230 2.60 -14.54 12.28
C PHE A 230 2.70 -13.57 13.47
N CYS A 231 3.75 -13.69 14.28
CA CYS A 231 4.03 -12.73 15.34
C CYS A 231 4.31 -11.35 14.75
N GLU A 232 4.00 -10.32 15.52
CA GLU A 232 4.34 -8.94 15.16
C GLU A 232 5.85 -8.83 14.97
N VAL A 233 6.26 -8.33 13.79
CA VAL A 233 7.68 -8.30 13.40
C VAL A 233 8.39 -7.11 14.05
N GLU A 234 7.73 -5.95 14.08
CA GLU A 234 8.25 -4.72 14.69
C GLU A 234 7.85 -4.66 16.16
N LEU A 235 8.83 -4.63 17.06
CA LEU A 235 8.63 -4.59 18.51
C LEU A 235 8.45 -3.17 19.05
N GLY A 236 8.34 -2.19 18.15
CA GLY A 236 8.21 -0.77 18.47
C GLY A 236 9.48 -0.17 19.10
N TYR A 237 9.26 0.95 19.78
CA TYR A 237 10.32 1.73 20.41
C TYR A 237 10.28 1.62 21.93
N THR A 238 11.47 1.65 22.54
CA THR A 238 11.59 1.97 23.96
C THR A 238 11.21 3.44 24.21
N ALA A 239 10.94 3.80 25.46
CA ALA A 239 10.62 5.18 25.81
C ALA A 239 11.71 6.17 25.35
N ASP A 240 12.98 5.80 25.46
CA ASP A 240 14.11 6.65 25.05
C ASP A 240 14.21 6.79 23.52
N MET A 241 13.98 5.69 22.79
CA MET A 241 13.93 5.71 21.31
C MET A 241 12.76 6.56 20.83
N ALA A 242 11.59 6.42 21.45
CA ALA A 242 10.41 7.21 21.12
C ALA A 242 10.63 8.70 21.40
N HIS A 243 11.29 9.07 22.50
CA HIS A 243 11.68 10.46 22.76
C HIS A 243 12.63 11.00 21.70
N ARG A 244 13.68 10.23 21.36
CA ARG A 244 14.64 10.63 20.33
C ARG A 244 13.96 10.81 18.97
N GLU A 245 13.05 9.92 18.61
CA GLU A 245 12.29 10.03 17.37
C GLU A 245 11.36 11.26 17.40
N ALA A 246 10.67 11.52 18.51
CA ALA A 246 9.83 12.70 18.68
C ALA A 246 10.63 14.01 18.61
N SER A 247 11.90 14.01 19.05
CA SER A 247 12.80 15.17 18.92
C SER A 247 13.20 15.49 17.48
N ARG A 248 12.88 14.63 16.50
CA ARG A 248 13.05 14.90 15.06
C ARG A 248 11.87 15.65 14.44
N CYS A 249 10.87 16.05 15.25
CA CYS A 249 9.70 16.74 14.76
C CYS A 249 10.07 18.05 14.03
N LEU A 250 9.54 18.23 12.82
CA LEU A 250 9.73 19.44 12.03
C LEU A 250 8.83 20.60 12.45
N HIS A 251 8.06 20.46 13.54
CA HIS A 251 7.17 21.49 14.09
C HIS A 251 6.27 22.19 13.04
N CYS A 252 5.75 21.44 12.06
CA CYS A 252 5.00 21.99 10.94
C CYS A 252 3.63 22.59 11.32
N ASP A 253 3.19 22.39 12.56
CA ASP A 253 2.02 23.02 13.16
C ASP A 253 2.34 24.39 13.78
N TYR A 254 3.62 24.77 13.91
CA TYR A 254 4.01 26.04 14.52
C TYR A 254 3.84 27.20 13.52
N VAL A 255 3.36 28.34 14.02
CA VAL A 255 3.26 29.60 13.27
C VAL A 255 3.73 30.74 14.15
N MET A 256 4.35 31.76 13.55
CA MET A 256 4.73 32.96 14.29
C MET A 256 3.50 33.67 14.86
N VAL A 257 3.59 34.12 16.11
CA VAL A 257 2.67 35.12 16.63
C VAL A 257 2.91 36.40 15.82
N GLU A 258 1.94 36.84 15.01
CA GLU A 258 1.93 38.21 14.53
C GLU A 258 1.69 39.11 15.76
N GLU A 259 2.65 39.97 16.11
CA GLU A 259 2.41 41.02 17.09
C GLU A 259 1.25 41.88 16.57
N GLU A 260 0.11 41.88 17.27
CA GLU A 260 -0.96 42.84 17.02
C GLU A 260 -0.38 44.24 17.24
N ALA A 261 -0.29 45.02 16.15
CA ALA A 261 0.16 46.41 16.16
C ALA A 261 -0.83 47.35 16.85
#